data_AF-A0A3B8KWK6-F1
#
_entry.id   AF-A0A3B8KWK6-F1
#
_cell.length_a   1.000
_cell.length_b   1.000
_cell.length_c   1.000
_cell.angle_alpha   90.00
_cell.angle_beta   90.00
_cell.angle_gamma   90.00
#
_symmetry.space_group_name_H-M   'P 1'
#
loop_
_entity.id
_entity.type
_entity.pdbx_description
1 polymer ?
#
loop_
_entity_poly.entity_id
_entity_poly.type
_entity_poly.pdbx_seq_one_letter_code
_entity_poly.pdbx_strand_id
1 'polypeptide(L)'
;PALGGDYMMVTRDHRHRRWWLNERAHDQGGRNASLRTSQDWKKWSKLQVVFGKGSDPEYNKTFQWHGGITPFNYGNVNIGLAERWPLAGLGATCELVCQRPGQAWQRVFPNRPFLDVGAEESFDRILAYPSHNPPGRVGEKLLIHYTGGGIKTHSNRGVPMSMGLATIGLDRFAGLGQWRNLPPGHVRTTPIKLTRKHLAINVEYLEHTPIRVAAIGPDGSPLPGYSLEESRIPVDNKRLYSFARWKTKP
;
A
#
# COMPACT_ATOMS: atom_id res chain seq x y z
N PRO A 1 23.79 -18.09 -1.23
CA PRO A 1 24.27 -16.87 -0.55
C PRO A 1 23.54 -15.64 -1.09
N ALA A 2 23.12 -14.71 -0.23
CA ALA A 2 22.73 -13.37 -0.68
C ALA A 2 24.00 -12.67 -1.20
N LEU A 3 23.91 -12.00 -2.35
CA LEU A 3 25.09 -11.52 -3.07
C LEU A 3 25.51 -10.08 -2.71
N GLY A 4 24.82 -9.46 -1.75
CA GLY A 4 25.13 -8.12 -1.25
C GLY A 4 24.65 -6.98 -2.15
N GLY A 5 24.56 -5.78 -1.57
CA GLY A 5 24.13 -4.53 -2.20
C GLY A 5 23.91 -3.46 -1.12
N ASP A 6 23.79 -2.17 -1.52
CA ASP A 6 23.66 -1.03 -0.60
C ASP A 6 22.48 -1.16 0.39
N TYR A 7 21.49 -2.01 0.09
CA TYR A 7 20.28 -2.22 0.89
C TYR A 7 19.94 -3.71 1.01
N MET A 8 19.79 -4.18 2.25
CA MET A 8 19.22 -5.47 2.59
C MET A 8 18.26 -5.32 3.76
N MET A 9 17.03 -5.81 3.62
CA MET A 9 15.99 -5.75 4.64
C MET A 9 15.38 -7.12 4.82
N VAL A 10 15.09 -7.51 6.06
CA VAL A 10 14.28 -8.70 6.34
C VAL A 10 13.01 -8.33 7.10
N THR A 11 11.85 -8.71 6.56
CA THR A 11 10.56 -8.54 7.23
C THR A 11 9.86 -9.88 7.45
N ARG A 12 8.93 -9.92 8.40
CA ARG A 12 8.20 -11.14 8.75
C ARG A 12 6.98 -11.34 7.85
N ASP A 13 6.89 -12.51 7.21
CA ASP A 13 5.66 -13.02 6.59
C ASP A 13 4.92 -13.87 7.62
N HIS A 14 4.12 -13.20 8.45
CA HIS A 14 3.31 -13.83 9.49
C HIS A 14 2.34 -14.86 8.92
N ARG A 15 1.74 -14.59 7.75
CA ARG A 15 0.74 -15.48 7.12
C ARG A 15 1.32 -16.86 6.80
N HIS A 16 2.56 -16.92 6.28
CA HIS A 16 3.20 -18.18 5.92
C HIS A 16 4.29 -18.61 6.91
N ARG A 17 4.37 -17.94 8.07
CA ARG A 17 5.37 -18.20 9.14
C ARG A 17 6.82 -18.21 8.64
N ARG A 18 7.13 -17.38 7.64
CA ARG A 18 8.45 -17.27 7.00
C ARG A 18 8.93 -15.82 7.02
N TRP A 19 10.04 -15.55 6.37
CA TRP A 19 10.67 -14.24 6.27
C TRP A 19 10.78 -13.83 4.81
N TRP A 20 10.61 -12.54 4.54
CA TRP A 20 10.95 -11.92 3.26
C TRP A 20 12.31 -11.24 3.39
N LEU A 21 13.24 -11.54 2.49
CA LEU A 21 14.47 -10.78 2.32
C LEU A 21 14.32 -9.92 1.07
N ASN A 22 14.45 -8.60 1.24
CA ASN A 22 14.67 -7.70 0.14
C ASN A 22 16.17 -7.64 -0.17
N GLU A 23 16.52 -7.89 -1.43
CA GLU A 23 17.87 -7.76 -1.93
C GLU A 23 17.82 -7.33 -3.41
N ARG A 24 18.97 -6.95 -3.95
CA ARG A 24 19.10 -6.52 -5.33
C ARG A 24 19.43 -7.71 -6.26
N ALA A 25 18.75 -7.80 -7.40
CA ALA A 25 19.19 -8.61 -8.52
C ALA A 25 20.26 -7.87 -9.35
N HIS A 26 21.37 -8.52 -9.68
CA HIS A 26 22.52 -7.84 -10.31
C HIS A 26 22.41 -7.69 -11.83
N ASP A 27 21.55 -8.48 -12.48
CA ASP A 27 21.32 -8.51 -13.93
C ASP A 27 20.33 -7.45 -14.43
N GLN A 28 19.86 -6.56 -13.54
CA GLN A 28 18.82 -5.57 -13.85
C GLN A 28 19.34 -4.22 -14.37
N GLY A 29 20.67 -4.02 -14.40
CA GLY A 29 21.29 -2.77 -14.86
C GLY A 29 21.10 -1.56 -13.92
N GLY A 30 20.45 -1.74 -12.78
CA GLY A 30 20.18 -0.69 -11.78
C GLY A 30 19.66 -1.26 -10.47
N ARG A 31 19.33 -0.39 -9.51
CA ARG A 31 18.65 -0.83 -8.27
C ARG A 31 17.23 -1.28 -8.60
N ASN A 32 16.77 -2.36 -7.97
CA ASN A 32 15.52 -3.03 -8.28
C ASN A 32 14.85 -3.50 -6.98
N ALA A 33 13.58 -3.88 -7.09
CA ALA A 33 12.87 -4.53 -6.01
C ALA A 33 12.85 -6.03 -6.26
N SER A 34 13.57 -6.80 -5.45
CA SER A 34 13.53 -8.26 -5.51
C SER A 34 13.31 -8.85 -4.12
N LEU A 35 12.75 -10.06 -4.08
CA LEU A 35 12.42 -10.76 -2.83
C LEU A 35 12.92 -12.20 -2.85
N ARG A 36 13.41 -12.66 -1.70
CA ARG A 36 13.49 -14.07 -1.33
C ARG A 36 12.62 -14.38 -0.14
N THR A 37 12.34 -15.66 0.06
CA THR A 37 11.73 -16.13 1.30
C THR A 37 12.54 -17.21 1.98
N SER A 38 12.47 -17.27 3.31
CA SER A 38 13.11 -18.30 4.12
C SER A 38 12.27 -18.64 5.35
N GLN A 39 12.22 -19.91 5.72
CA GLN A 39 11.59 -20.35 6.97
C GLN A 39 12.57 -20.34 8.16
N ASP A 40 13.88 -20.42 7.89
CA ASP A 40 14.92 -20.77 8.86
C ASP A 40 16.14 -19.84 8.85
N TRP A 41 16.13 -18.79 8.02
CA TRP A 41 17.23 -17.84 7.79
C TRP A 41 18.49 -18.42 7.11
N LYS A 42 18.53 -19.74 6.91
CA LYS A 42 19.69 -20.45 6.37
C LYS A 42 19.46 -20.75 4.89
N LYS A 43 18.30 -21.29 4.55
CA LYS A 43 17.90 -21.63 3.19
C LYS A 43 16.95 -20.57 2.66
N TRP A 44 17.33 -19.95 1.56
CA TRP A 44 16.54 -18.92 0.89
C TRP A 44 16.02 -19.44 -0.45
N SER A 45 14.79 -19.05 -0.81
CA SER A 45 14.22 -19.34 -2.12
C SER A 45 15.06 -18.76 -3.25
N LYS A 46 14.76 -19.13 -4.51
CA LYS A 46 15.27 -18.38 -5.67
C LYS A 46 14.85 -16.90 -5.55
N LEU A 47 15.72 -16.02 -6.04
CA LEU A 47 15.46 -14.59 -6.08
C LEU A 47 14.33 -14.33 -7.07
N GLN A 48 13.30 -13.64 -6.63
CA GLN A 48 12.22 -13.16 -7.47
C GLN A 48 12.43 -11.68 -7.72
N VAL A 49 12.68 -11.28 -8.97
CA VAL A 49 12.60 -9.87 -9.38
C VAL A 49 11.14 -9.46 -9.40
N VAL A 50 10.77 -8.54 -8.51
CA VAL A 50 9.40 -8.05 -8.38
C VAL A 50 9.18 -6.87 -9.30
N PHE A 51 10.05 -5.86 -9.21
CA PHE A 51 10.09 -4.71 -10.12
C PHE A 51 11.54 -4.46 -10.52
N GLY A 52 11.81 -4.39 -11.82
CA GLY A 52 13.15 -4.33 -12.40
C GLY A 52 13.09 -4.06 -13.89
N LYS A 53 14.02 -4.62 -14.66
CA LYS A 53 14.08 -4.44 -16.12
C LYS A 53 12.75 -4.90 -16.75
N GLY A 54 12.10 -3.98 -17.48
CA GLY A 54 10.83 -4.24 -18.17
C GLY A 54 9.57 -4.10 -17.30
N SER A 55 9.68 -3.82 -15.99
CA SER A 55 8.49 -3.60 -15.16
C SER A 55 7.85 -2.22 -15.35
N ASP A 56 8.61 -1.25 -15.84
CA ASP A 56 8.16 0.12 -16.13
C ASP A 56 9.03 0.70 -17.25
N PRO A 57 8.47 1.44 -18.23
CA PRO A 57 9.23 2.03 -19.34
C PRO A 57 10.24 3.10 -18.92
N GLU A 58 10.05 3.70 -17.74
CA GLU A 58 10.87 4.78 -17.17
C GLU A 58 11.93 4.26 -16.18
N TYR A 59 11.89 2.96 -15.85
CA TYR A 59 12.90 2.29 -15.04
C TYR A 59 14.29 2.40 -15.70
N ASN A 60 15.30 2.76 -14.91
CA ASN A 60 16.67 3.11 -15.35
C ASN A 60 16.80 4.31 -16.28
N LYS A 61 15.70 4.99 -16.65
CA LYS A 61 15.75 6.25 -17.42
C LYS A 61 15.58 7.46 -16.51
N THR A 62 14.54 7.44 -15.68
CA THR A 62 14.22 8.55 -14.77
C THR A 62 14.25 8.14 -13.32
N PHE A 63 14.15 6.85 -13.01
CA PHE A 63 14.18 6.36 -11.63
C PHE A 63 14.72 4.93 -11.50
N GLN A 64 15.05 4.55 -10.27
CA GLN A 64 15.35 3.18 -9.85
C GLN A 64 14.62 2.84 -8.55
N TRP A 65 14.52 1.55 -8.21
CA TRP A 65 13.96 1.13 -6.92
C TRP A 65 15.08 1.09 -5.88
N HIS A 66 15.03 1.93 -4.84
CA HIS A 66 16.15 2.14 -3.92
C HIS A 66 16.39 0.97 -2.96
N GLY A 67 15.57 0.87 -1.90
CA GLY A 67 15.56 -0.22 -0.92
C GLY A 67 14.57 -1.34 -1.25
N GLY A 68 14.07 -1.37 -2.49
CA GLY A 68 13.11 -2.35 -2.96
C GLY A 68 11.71 -2.14 -2.40
N ILE A 69 11.16 -3.15 -1.72
CA ILE A 69 9.80 -3.19 -1.16
C ILE A 69 9.92 -3.56 0.32
N THR A 70 9.20 -2.85 1.19
CA THR A 70 8.93 -3.25 2.59
C THR A 70 7.61 -4.02 2.66
N PRO A 71 7.59 -5.36 2.52
CA PRO A 71 6.34 -6.12 2.50
C PRO A 71 5.84 -6.41 3.91
N PHE A 72 4.52 -6.43 4.06
CA PHE A 72 3.83 -6.87 5.27
C PHE A 72 2.47 -7.50 4.93
N ASN A 73 2.00 -8.41 5.79
CA ASN A 73 0.65 -8.95 5.66
C ASN A 73 -0.38 -7.94 6.17
N TYR A 74 -1.46 -7.73 5.42
CA TYR A 74 -2.58 -6.89 5.85
C TYR A 74 -3.92 -7.48 5.39
N GLY A 75 -4.78 -7.86 6.34
CA GLY A 75 -6.01 -8.61 6.03
C GLY A 75 -5.73 -9.85 5.18
N ASN A 76 -6.39 -9.96 4.03
CA ASN A 76 -6.21 -11.06 3.07
C ASN A 76 -5.24 -10.74 1.92
N VAL A 77 -4.54 -9.61 1.97
CA VAL A 77 -3.54 -9.18 0.97
C VAL A 77 -2.16 -9.04 1.62
N ASN A 78 -1.12 -9.01 0.81
CA ASN A 78 0.16 -8.43 1.20
C ASN A 78 0.20 -7.00 0.67
N ILE A 79 0.66 -6.08 1.50
CA ILE A 79 0.91 -4.69 1.11
C ILE A 79 2.42 -4.49 1.20
N GLY A 80 2.94 -3.58 0.38
CA GLY A 80 4.31 -3.14 0.47
C GLY A 80 4.45 -1.66 0.18
N LEU A 81 5.53 -1.09 0.68
CA LEU A 81 5.96 0.26 0.35
C LEU A 81 7.22 0.14 -0.51
N ALA A 82 7.14 0.57 -1.77
CA ALA A 82 8.23 0.45 -2.74
C ALA A 82 8.98 1.78 -2.87
N GLU A 83 10.25 1.80 -2.49
CA GLU A 83 11.08 3.01 -2.48
C GLU A 83 11.51 3.38 -3.90
N ARG A 84 11.12 4.58 -4.34
CA ARG A 84 11.46 5.13 -5.64
C ARG A 84 12.59 6.15 -5.48
N TRP A 85 13.64 6.00 -6.26
CA TRP A 85 14.77 6.92 -6.32
C TRP A 85 14.81 7.61 -7.68
N PRO A 86 14.62 8.94 -7.76
CA PRO A 86 14.79 9.66 -9.01
C PRO A 86 16.27 9.70 -9.40
N LEU A 87 16.58 9.47 -10.68
CA LEU A 87 17.95 9.54 -11.18
C LEU A 87 18.44 10.99 -11.37
N ALA A 88 17.52 11.96 -11.37
CA ALA A 88 17.82 13.38 -11.42
C ALA A 88 16.80 14.16 -10.57
N GLY A 89 17.25 15.26 -9.98
CA GLY A 89 16.42 16.09 -9.11
C GLY A 89 16.22 15.52 -7.70
N LEU A 90 15.19 16.04 -7.04
CA LEU A 90 14.77 15.64 -5.68
C LEU A 90 13.45 14.86 -5.75
N GLY A 91 13.02 14.28 -4.62
CA GLY A 91 11.72 13.60 -4.54
C GLY A 91 11.84 12.08 -4.58
N ALA A 92 12.71 11.53 -3.72
CA ALA A 92 12.72 10.11 -3.43
C ALA A 92 11.49 9.75 -2.57
N THR A 93 10.51 9.10 -3.18
CA THR A 93 9.19 8.82 -2.59
C THR A 93 8.96 7.32 -2.44
N CYS A 94 7.81 6.93 -1.89
CA CYS A 94 7.38 5.54 -1.90
C CYS A 94 6.04 5.34 -2.56
N GLU A 95 5.91 4.27 -3.33
CA GLU A 95 4.65 3.86 -3.92
C GLU A 95 4.02 2.71 -3.13
N LEU A 96 2.69 2.68 -3.09
CA LEU A 96 1.95 1.57 -2.53
C LEU A 96 1.92 0.40 -3.53
N VAL A 97 2.34 -0.77 -3.09
CA VAL A 97 2.28 -2.01 -3.86
C VAL A 97 1.46 -3.05 -3.12
N CYS A 98 0.83 -3.97 -3.83
CA CYS A 98 0.07 -5.04 -3.21
C CYS A 98 0.24 -6.36 -3.94
N GLN A 99 -0.03 -7.46 -3.23
CA GLN A 99 -0.02 -8.79 -3.78
C GLN A 99 -1.11 -9.63 -3.11
N ARG A 100 -2.00 -10.22 -3.91
CA ARG A 100 -2.90 -11.26 -3.43
C ARG A 100 -2.15 -12.60 -3.41
N PRO A 101 -2.44 -13.51 -2.46
CA PRO A 101 -1.84 -14.83 -2.45
C PRO A 101 -1.93 -15.51 -3.83
N GLY A 102 -0.80 -16.06 -4.31
CA GLY A 102 -0.70 -16.70 -5.63
C GLY A 102 -0.59 -15.76 -6.83
N GLN A 103 -0.70 -14.44 -6.64
CA GLN A 103 -0.56 -13.45 -7.71
C GLN A 103 0.80 -12.76 -7.67
N ALA A 104 1.18 -12.11 -8.78
CA ALA A 104 2.32 -11.20 -8.82
C ALA A 104 2.05 -9.95 -7.97
N TRP A 105 3.11 -9.28 -7.54
CA TRP A 105 2.98 -7.94 -6.97
C TRP A 105 2.62 -6.94 -8.05
N GLN A 106 1.81 -5.95 -7.68
CA GLN A 106 1.39 -4.88 -8.56
C GLN A 106 1.48 -3.54 -7.82
N ARG A 107 1.75 -2.48 -8.57
CA ARG A 107 1.68 -1.10 -8.09
C ARG A 107 0.21 -0.70 -8.02
N VAL A 108 -0.23 -0.16 -6.89
CA VAL A 108 -1.65 0.18 -6.68
C VAL A 108 -2.04 1.38 -7.53
N PHE A 109 -1.19 2.41 -7.56
CA PHE A 109 -1.37 3.55 -8.45
C PHE A 109 0.00 4.04 -8.95
N PRO A 110 0.49 3.50 -10.09
CA PRO A 110 1.80 3.86 -10.64
C PRO A 110 2.03 5.37 -10.74
N ASN A 111 3.24 5.81 -10.38
CA ASN A 111 3.71 7.19 -10.47
C ASN A 111 2.96 8.18 -9.56
N ARG A 112 2.22 7.67 -8.58
CA ARG A 112 1.64 8.48 -7.51
C ARG A 112 2.24 8.05 -6.17
N PRO A 113 2.92 8.96 -5.46
CA PRO A 113 3.49 8.62 -4.17
C PRO A 113 2.38 8.33 -3.16
N PHE A 114 2.59 7.28 -2.37
CA PHE A 114 1.81 6.97 -1.18
C PHE A 114 2.42 7.66 0.06
N LEU A 115 3.75 7.65 0.15
CA LEU A 115 4.51 8.52 1.04
C LEU A 115 5.31 9.48 0.16
N ASP A 116 4.98 10.76 0.25
CA ASP A 116 5.61 11.82 -0.54
C ASP A 116 6.61 12.61 0.31
N VAL A 117 7.47 13.38 -0.36
CA VAL A 117 8.36 14.34 0.31
C VAL A 117 7.59 15.58 0.76
N GLY A 118 8.11 16.26 1.77
CA GLY A 118 7.55 17.51 2.24
C GLY A 118 7.68 18.67 1.23
N ALA A 119 7.02 19.76 1.57
CA ALA A 119 7.15 21.03 0.88
C ALA A 119 8.59 21.57 0.98
N GLU A 120 8.88 22.65 0.26
CA GLU A 120 10.15 23.36 0.40
C GLU A 120 10.47 23.67 1.88
N GLU A 121 11.76 23.66 2.23
CA GLU A 121 12.26 23.77 3.61
C GLU A 121 11.88 22.65 4.59
N SER A 122 11.10 21.65 4.16
CA SER A 122 10.79 20.50 5.01
C SER A 122 12.01 19.59 5.23
N PHE A 123 12.10 18.97 6.41
CA PHE A 123 13.21 18.09 6.78
C PHE A 123 13.33 16.83 5.90
N ASP A 124 12.29 16.50 5.14
CA ASP A 124 12.15 15.32 4.28
C ASP A 124 12.01 15.69 2.80
N ARG A 125 12.45 16.89 2.42
CA ARG A 125 12.30 17.42 1.06
C ARG A 125 13.00 16.60 -0.03
N ILE A 126 14.16 16.00 0.27
CA ILE A 126 14.92 15.20 -0.69
C ILE A 126 14.36 13.79 -0.79
N LEU A 127 14.05 13.17 0.34
CA LEU A 127 13.56 11.80 0.42
C LEU A 127 12.64 11.59 1.60
N ALA A 128 11.68 10.67 1.42
CA ALA A 128 10.83 10.11 2.46
C ALA A 128 10.70 8.59 2.27
N TYR A 129 11.44 7.81 3.06
CA TYR A 129 11.46 6.35 2.98
C TYR A 129 10.96 5.71 4.27
N PRO A 130 10.02 4.74 4.21
CA PRO A 130 9.42 4.16 5.39
C PRO A 130 10.48 3.41 6.19
N SER A 131 10.26 3.40 7.49
CA SER A 131 10.86 2.41 8.36
C SER A 131 10.53 1.02 7.81
N HIS A 132 11.53 0.15 7.77
CA HIS A 132 11.52 -1.17 7.16
C HIS A 132 10.71 -2.20 7.98
N ASN A 133 9.52 -1.82 8.42
CA ASN A 133 8.59 -2.60 9.23
C ASN A 133 7.14 -2.34 8.79
N PRO A 134 6.20 -3.23 9.15
CA PRO A 134 4.78 -2.94 9.01
C PRO A 134 4.39 -1.65 9.75
N PRO A 135 3.38 -0.90 9.29
CA PRO A 135 2.82 0.22 10.04
C PRO A 135 2.36 -0.21 11.43
N GLY A 136 2.74 0.55 12.46
CA GLY A 136 2.30 0.31 13.83
C GLY A 136 0.84 0.69 14.00
N ARG A 137 0.03 -0.11 14.69
CA ARG A 137 -1.37 0.24 14.97
C ARG A 137 -1.51 0.90 16.34
N VAL A 138 -2.13 2.07 16.38
CA VAL A 138 -2.53 2.75 17.62
C VAL A 138 -4.00 3.16 17.50
N GLY A 139 -4.89 2.47 18.21
CA GLY A 139 -6.34 2.65 18.08
C GLY A 139 -6.83 2.40 16.65
N GLU A 140 -7.46 3.43 16.06
CA GLU A 140 -7.98 3.45 14.68
C GLU A 140 -6.98 4.08 13.68
N LYS A 141 -5.73 4.30 14.08
CA LYS A 141 -4.67 4.83 13.22
C LYS A 141 -3.58 3.80 12.95
N LEU A 142 -2.98 3.92 11.77
CA LEU A 142 -1.71 3.29 11.43
C LEU A 142 -0.62 4.34 11.37
N LEU A 143 0.50 4.04 12.01
CA LEU A 143 1.67 4.88 12.16
C LEU A 143 2.77 4.35 11.24
N ILE A 144 3.18 5.18 10.30
CA ILE A 144 4.25 4.90 9.35
C ILE A 144 5.41 5.80 9.73
N HIS A 145 6.32 5.28 10.55
CA HIS A 145 7.58 5.96 10.79
C HIS A 145 8.39 5.94 9.50
N TYR A 146 9.11 7.01 9.21
CA TYR A 146 9.92 7.12 7.99
C TYR A 146 11.18 7.95 8.24
N THR A 147 12.20 7.71 7.44
CA THR A 147 13.40 8.54 7.38
C THR A 147 13.17 9.63 6.34
N GLY A 148 13.43 10.88 6.75
CA GLY A 148 13.42 12.08 5.91
C GLY A 148 14.83 12.60 5.68
N GLY A 149 15.09 13.09 4.46
CA GLY A 149 16.31 13.83 4.14
C GLY A 149 16.01 15.25 3.67
N GLY A 150 16.64 16.26 4.26
CA GLY A 150 16.42 17.67 3.95
C GLY A 150 17.38 18.20 2.88
N ILE A 151 17.18 19.43 2.43
CA ILE A 151 18.08 20.06 1.46
C ILE A 151 19.50 20.16 2.02
N LYS A 152 20.48 19.74 1.22
CA LYS A 152 21.89 19.91 1.55
C LYS A 152 22.28 21.38 1.40
N THR A 153 22.59 22.04 2.51
CA THR A 153 22.96 23.47 2.55
C THR A 153 24.47 23.71 2.48
N HIS A 154 25.30 22.69 2.73
CA HIS A 154 26.76 22.80 2.72
C HIS A 154 27.39 21.63 1.94
N SER A 155 28.27 21.92 0.99
CA SER A 155 28.89 20.92 0.09
C SER A 155 29.69 19.83 0.83
N ASN A 156 30.28 20.17 1.98
CA ASN A 156 31.12 19.27 2.78
C ASN A 156 30.35 18.45 3.84
N ARG A 157 29.03 18.63 3.98
CA ARG A 157 28.21 17.86 4.92
C ARG A 157 27.36 16.80 4.21
N GLY A 158 26.96 15.78 4.96
CA GLY A 158 25.95 14.83 4.49
C GLY A 158 24.58 15.51 4.32
N VAL A 159 23.65 14.80 3.70
CA VAL A 159 22.24 15.19 3.71
C VAL A 159 21.76 15.20 5.17
N PRO A 160 21.10 16.26 5.65
CA PRO A 160 20.53 16.27 7.00
C PRO A 160 19.40 15.23 7.07
N MET A 161 19.56 14.22 7.92
CA MET A 161 18.61 13.12 8.08
C MET A 161 17.84 13.25 9.39
N SER A 162 16.53 13.01 9.33
CA SER A 162 15.63 13.03 10.50
C SER A 162 14.58 11.91 10.39
N MET A 163 13.85 11.66 11.48
CA MET A 163 12.73 10.72 11.51
C MET A 163 11.40 11.48 11.48
N GLY A 164 10.50 11.04 10.62
CA GLY A 164 9.13 11.51 10.52
C GLY A 164 8.10 10.44 10.89
N LEU A 165 6.86 10.88 11.05
CA LEU A 165 5.70 10.01 11.26
C LEU A 165 4.56 10.44 10.34
N ALA A 166 4.20 9.58 9.40
CA ALA A 166 2.95 9.69 8.65
C ALA A 166 1.87 8.85 9.33
N THR A 167 0.62 9.31 9.29
CA THR A 167 -0.51 8.55 9.85
C THR A 167 -1.64 8.42 8.83
N ILE A 168 -2.25 7.24 8.79
CA ILE A 168 -3.48 6.98 8.04
C ILE A 168 -4.52 6.37 8.97
N GLY A 169 -5.80 6.48 8.60
CA GLY A 169 -6.85 5.67 9.24
C GLY A 169 -6.64 4.18 8.97
N LEU A 170 -7.08 3.33 9.90
CA LEU A 170 -7.07 1.88 9.71
C LEU A 170 -7.82 1.51 8.41
N ASP A 171 -7.31 0.54 7.65
CA ASP A 171 -7.82 0.14 6.33
C ASP A 171 -7.85 1.23 5.24
N ARG A 172 -7.26 2.42 5.44
CA ARG A 172 -7.28 3.53 4.47
C ARG A 172 -6.01 3.65 3.62
N PHE A 173 -5.48 2.52 3.12
CA PHE A 173 -4.32 2.54 2.22
C PHE A 173 -4.66 3.02 0.81
N ALA A 174 -5.87 2.71 0.34
CA ALA A 174 -6.39 3.13 -0.95
C ALA A 174 -7.91 3.27 -0.86
N GLY A 175 -8.47 4.19 -1.65
CA GLY A 175 -9.90 4.45 -1.70
C GLY A 175 -10.37 4.66 -3.14
N LEU A 176 -11.66 4.43 -3.36
CA LEU A 176 -12.34 4.81 -4.59
C LEU A 176 -13.16 6.07 -4.32
N GLY A 177 -12.94 7.09 -5.14
CA GLY A 177 -13.68 8.35 -5.08
C GLY A 177 -14.60 8.51 -6.29
N GLN A 178 -15.70 9.22 -6.11
CA GLN A 178 -16.57 9.70 -7.18
C GLN A 178 -16.43 11.22 -7.26
N TRP A 179 -16.31 11.76 -8.48
CA TRP A 179 -16.33 13.21 -8.68
C TRP A 179 -17.73 13.81 -8.57
N ARG A 180 -17.78 15.00 -7.98
CA ARG A 180 -18.99 15.82 -7.87
C ARG A 180 -19.56 16.01 -9.29
N ASN A 181 -20.84 15.71 -9.46
CA ASN A 181 -21.61 15.82 -10.72
C ASN A 181 -21.49 14.66 -11.73
N LEU A 182 -20.86 13.53 -11.39
CA LEU A 182 -20.96 12.31 -12.19
C LEU A 182 -22.12 11.42 -11.70
N PRO A 183 -22.73 10.59 -12.56
CA PRO A 183 -23.64 9.54 -12.12
C PRO A 183 -22.98 8.62 -11.07
N PRO A 184 -23.76 7.94 -10.21
CA PRO A 184 -23.22 7.02 -9.22
C PRO A 184 -22.28 5.99 -9.86
N GLY A 185 -21.08 5.86 -9.28
CA GLY A 185 -20.15 4.80 -9.65
C GLY A 185 -20.60 3.45 -9.06
N HIS A 186 -20.36 2.37 -9.80
CA HIS A 186 -20.65 1.01 -9.34
C HIS A 186 -19.36 0.21 -9.24
N VAL A 187 -19.17 -0.46 -8.10
CA VAL A 187 -18.05 -1.37 -7.87
C VAL A 187 -18.62 -2.73 -7.54
N ARG A 188 -18.31 -3.73 -8.38
CA ARG A 188 -18.59 -5.13 -8.09
C ARG A 188 -17.32 -5.77 -7.54
N THR A 189 -17.41 -6.32 -6.35
CA THR A 189 -16.31 -7.08 -5.76
C THR A 189 -16.21 -8.46 -6.41
N THR A 190 -15.02 -9.04 -6.39
CA THR A 190 -14.90 -10.50 -6.52
C THR A 190 -15.66 -11.16 -5.37
N PRO A 191 -16.18 -12.40 -5.52
CA PRO A 191 -16.89 -13.08 -4.45
C PRO A 191 -16.16 -13.00 -3.10
N ILE A 192 -16.87 -12.49 -2.09
CA ILE A 192 -16.33 -12.33 -0.73
C ILE A 192 -16.92 -13.42 0.14
N LYS A 193 -16.08 -14.21 0.79
CA LYS A 193 -16.53 -15.13 1.83
C LYS A 193 -16.94 -14.34 3.07
N LEU A 194 -18.23 -14.30 3.36
CA LEU A 194 -18.75 -13.70 4.59
C LEU A 194 -18.47 -14.63 5.77
N THR A 195 -17.67 -14.17 6.72
CA THR A 195 -17.33 -14.94 7.94
C THR A 195 -18.00 -14.38 9.20
N ARG A 196 -18.76 -13.28 9.06
CA ARG A 196 -19.43 -12.55 10.14
C ARG A 196 -20.82 -12.12 9.67
N LYS A 197 -21.66 -11.69 10.63
CA LYS A 197 -23.05 -11.29 10.39
C LYS A 197 -23.20 -9.89 9.78
N HIS A 198 -22.17 -9.04 9.87
CA HIS A 198 -22.24 -7.66 9.41
C HIS A 198 -21.21 -7.41 8.31
N LEU A 199 -21.59 -6.61 7.33
CA LEU A 199 -20.69 -6.05 6.33
C LEU A 199 -20.34 -4.61 6.74
N ALA A 200 -19.05 -4.36 6.98
CA ALA A 200 -18.53 -3.04 7.31
C ALA A 200 -17.91 -2.40 6.06
N ILE A 201 -18.09 -1.09 5.92
CA ILE A 201 -17.52 -0.28 4.84
C ILE A 201 -16.77 0.88 5.48
N ASN A 202 -15.54 1.11 5.04
CA ASN A 202 -14.78 2.31 5.39
C ASN A 202 -15.14 3.40 4.37
N VAL A 203 -15.67 4.52 4.86
CA VAL A 203 -16.17 5.62 4.03
C VAL A 203 -15.63 6.92 4.59
N GLU A 204 -15.14 7.78 3.71
CA GLU A 204 -14.72 9.13 4.04
C GLU A 204 -15.59 10.13 3.27
N TYR A 205 -16.07 11.16 3.98
CA TYR A 205 -16.83 12.33 3.52
C TYR A 205 -17.69 12.17 2.25
N LEU A 206 -19.03 12.12 2.42
CA LEU A 206 -19.99 12.20 1.32
C LEU A 206 -20.91 13.41 1.52
N GLU A 207 -20.66 14.48 0.77
CA GLU A 207 -21.68 15.47 0.47
C GLU A 207 -22.75 14.81 -0.42
N HIS A 208 -23.96 14.68 0.12
CA HIS A 208 -25.22 14.50 -0.63
C HIS A 208 -25.52 13.18 -1.37
N THR A 209 -24.67 12.14 -1.32
CA THR A 209 -24.98 10.85 -1.98
C THR A 209 -24.96 9.65 -1.02
N PRO A 210 -26.03 8.85 -0.91
CA PRO A 210 -26.04 7.66 -0.06
C PRO A 210 -25.17 6.56 -0.68
N ILE A 211 -24.20 6.05 0.09
CA ILE A 211 -23.56 4.78 -0.23
C ILE A 211 -24.57 3.64 -0.03
N ARG A 212 -24.65 2.74 -1.00
CA ARG A 212 -25.53 1.57 -0.98
C ARG A 212 -24.73 0.33 -1.30
N VAL A 213 -25.14 -0.80 -0.72
CA VAL A 213 -24.56 -2.09 -1.00
C VAL A 213 -25.65 -3.10 -1.25
N ALA A 214 -25.45 -3.94 -2.27
CA ALA A 214 -26.24 -5.12 -2.48
C ALA A 214 -25.36 -6.37 -2.29
N ALA A 215 -25.94 -7.42 -1.72
CA ALA A 215 -25.37 -8.75 -1.81
C ALA A 215 -25.97 -9.43 -3.04
N ILE A 216 -25.11 -9.85 -3.98
CA ILE A 216 -25.54 -10.46 -5.24
C ILE A 216 -25.17 -11.94 -5.27
N GLY A 217 -26.02 -12.73 -5.91
CA GLY A 217 -25.78 -14.14 -6.20
C GLY A 217 -24.76 -14.35 -7.32
N PRO A 218 -24.40 -15.62 -7.61
CA PRO A 218 -23.49 -15.96 -8.70
C PRO A 218 -23.96 -15.48 -10.08
N ASP A 219 -25.28 -15.42 -10.28
CA ASP A 219 -25.95 -14.94 -11.50
C ASP A 219 -25.90 -13.41 -11.66
N GLY A 220 -25.46 -12.68 -10.63
CA GLY A 220 -25.44 -11.22 -10.59
C GLY A 220 -26.73 -10.58 -10.08
N SER A 221 -27.75 -11.37 -9.78
CA SER A 221 -29.02 -10.87 -9.22
C SER A 221 -28.84 -10.56 -7.73
N PRO A 222 -29.49 -9.52 -7.17
CA PRO A 222 -29.53 -9.30 -5.73
C PRO A 222 -30.15 -10.49 -4.99
N LEU A 223 -29.56 -10.87 -3.85
CA LEU A 223 -30.15 -11.84 -2.94
C LEU A 223 -31.41 -11.25 -2.30
N PRO A 224 -32.46 -12.06 -2.03
CA PRO A 224 -33.70 -11.56 -1.41
C PRO A 224 -33.45 -10.85 -0.06
N GLY A 225 -33.88 -9.59 0.04
CA GLY A 225 -33.69 -8.74 1.21
C GLY A 225 -32.36 -7.98 1.25
N TYR A 226 -31.53 -8.09 0.20
CA TYR A 226 -30.21 -7.49 0.13
C TYR A 226 -30.00 -6.64 -1.13
N SER A 227 -31.05 -6.00 -1.67
CA SER A 227 -30.94 -5.14 -2.85
C SER A 227 -30.37 -3.74 -2.51
N LEU A 228 -30.02 -2.96 -3.55
CA LEU A 228 -29.59 -1.56 -3.37
C LEU A 228 -30.74 -0.68 -2.85
N GLU A 229 -31.97 -0.95 -3.27
CA GLU A 229 -33.18 -0.22 -2.89
C GLU A 229 -33.52 -0.45 -1.41
N GLU A 230 -33.20 -1.64 -0.91
CA GLU A 230 -33.37 -2.03 0.50
C GLU A 230 -32.21 -1.55 1.39
N SER A 231 -31.05 -1.25 0.80
CA SER A 231 -29.84 -0.82 1.53
C SER A 231 -30.05 0.51 2.25
N ARG A 232 -29.70 0.56 3.53
CA ARG A 232 -29.66 1.75 4.37
C ARG A 232 -28.37 1.75 5.16
N ILE A 233 -27.45 2.66 4.83
CA ILE A 233 -26.15 2.76 5.49
C ILE A 233 -26.11 4.11 6.22
N PRO A 234 -26.28 4.13 7.55
CA PRO A 234 -26.12 5.36 8.32
C PRO A 234 -24.64 5.70 8.37
N VAL A 235 -24.19 6.58 7.49
CA VAL A 235 -22.80 7.04 7.45
C VAL A 235 -22.58 7.99 8.62
N ASP A 236 -21.68 7.60 9.53
CA ASP A 236 -21.22 8.42 10.64
C ASP A 236 -19.75 8.79 10.36
N ASN A 237 -19.51 10.07 10.05
CA ASN A 237 -18.17 10.56 9.72
C ASN A 237 -17.20 10.57 10.92
N LYS A 238 -17.70 10.29 12.14
CA LYS A 238 -16.88 10.13 13.34
C LYS A 238 -16.44 8.68 13.56
N ARG A 239 -16.97 7.72 12.78
CA ARG A 239 -16.63 6.30 12.89
C ARG A 239 -15.75 5.87 11.74
N LEU A 240 -14.83 4.96 12.04
CA LEU A 240 -14.00 4.32 11.03
C LEU A 240 -14.82 3.49 10.02
N TYR A 241 -15.83 2.77 10.51
CA TYR A 241 -16.67 1.91 9.69
C TYR A 241 -18.15 2.28 9.80
N SER A 242 -18.82 2.27 8.67
CA SER A 242 -20.28 2.23 8.56
C SER A 242 -20.73 0.79 8.28
N PHE A 243 -21.77 0.34 8.96
CA PHE A 243 -22.29 -1.01 8.78
C PHE A 243 -23.43 -0.98 7.76
N ALA A 244 -23.35 -1.83 6.74
CA ALA A 244 -24.44 -2.02 5.80
C ALA A 244 -25.63 -2.65 6.53
N ARG A 245 -26.82 -2.10 6.30
CA ARG A 245 -28.10 -2.64 6.78
C ARG A 245 -29.09 -2.66 5.64
N TRP A 246 -30.08 -3.53 5.73
CA TRP A 246 -31.20 -3.58 4.77
C TRP A 246 -32.52 -3.48 5.52
N LYS A 247 -33.56 -2.91 4.91
CA LYS A 247 -34.85 -2.65 5.58
C LYS A 247 -35.42 -3.86 6.34
N THR A 248 -35.16 -5.07 5.85
CA THR A 248 -35.69 -6.32 6.40
C THR A 248 -34.67 -7.12 7.21
N LYS A 249 -33.38 -6.72 7.25
CA LYS A 249 -32.29 -7.50 7.87
C LYS A 249 -31.15 -6.61 8.41
N PRO A 250 -30.57 -6.95 9.58
CA PRO A 250 -29.44 -6.21 10.14
C PRO A 250 -28.18 -6.28 9.27
#